data_AF-A0A8W7P264-F1
#
_entry.id   AF-A0A8W7P264-F1
#
_cell.length_a   1.000
_cell.length_b   1.000
_cell.length_c   1.000
_cell.angle_alpha   90.00
_cell.angle_beta   90.00
_cell.angle_gamma   90.00
#
_symmetry.space_group_name_H-M   'P 1'
#
loop_
_entity.id
_entity.type
_entity.pdbx_description
1 polymer ?
#
loop_
_entity_poly.entity_id
_entity_poly.type
_entity_poly.pdbx_seq_one_letter_code
_entity_poly.pdbx_strand_id
1 'polypeptide(L)'
;MNSLIVAATIVISTLFSADAFHSNSFDGCKQYGHVGNYNDPLTYIPITDLQNLGFTNKSMFFKIAVQGSTDGFLRFGDSLYPYNKEVIEIVFGGWTNTKSAGRRQHRTASNKATNTVLAEVQTPMLLSADRPTMFLVELFDDVIKDCKQYYDLVDYNGPVKYFSTANLQHVRSTDQSKVFKFAVLGPGDGHLRYGMWQFPYDNDVMEIGKTPMLLSADRPTVFLVELFHDGTIQVRIDGQDHPFLLFNDAKMIPFYYMTFTKWKTDVVYFYDCPVDKYAKICYEDGKMYVNRDEGSLNQSNSI
;
A
#
# COMPACT_ATOMS: atom_id res chain seq x y z
N MET A 1 10.85 -74.38 56.10
CA MET A 1 10.88 -73.71 54.77
C MET A 1 10.08 -72.43 54.90
N ASN A 2 10.77 -71.31 55.11
CA ASN A 2 10.14 -69.99 55.23
C ASN A 2 10.21 -69.30 53.86
N SER A 3 9.06 -69.04 53.25
CA SER A 3 8.97 -68.17 52.07
C SER A 3 8.85 -66.72 52.53
N LEU A 4 9.86 -65.91 52.20
CA LEU A 4 9.78 -64.45 52.27
C LEU A 4 8.85 -63.94 51.15
N ILE A 5 7.86 -63.13 51.52
CA ILE A 5 7.08 -62.31 50.60
C ILE A 5 7.87 -61.03 50.35
N VAL A 6 8.32 -60.81 49.12
CA VAL A 6 8.93 -59.55 48.69
C VAL A 6 7.81 -58.65 48.14
N ALA A 7 7.50 -57.57 48.86
CA ALA A 7 6.60 -56.53 48.38
C ALA A 7 7.37 -55.64 47.39
N ALA A 8 6.96 -55.66 46.12
CA ALA A 8 7.48 -54.77 45.10
C ALA A 8 6.73 -53.43 45.15
N THR A 9 7.38 -52.38 45.64
CA THR A 9 6.85 -51.03 45.62
C THR A 9 6.95 -50.48 44.19
N ILE A 10 5.82 -50.41 43.49
CA ILE A 10 5.74 -49.76 42.16
C ILE A 10 5.70 -48.25 42.40
N VAL A 11 6.81 -47.57 42.13
CA VAL A 11 6.85 -46.10 42.06
C VAL A 11 6.31 -45.70 40.70
N ILE A 12 5.05 -45.28 40.64
CA ILE A 12 4.47 -44.66 39.43
C ILE A 12 5.04 -43.24 39.35
N SER A 13 6.13 -43.07 38.61
CA SER A 13 6.58 -41.73 38.20
C SER A 13 5.59 -41.22 37.17
N THR A 14 4.64 -40.38 37.59
CA THR A 14 3.86 -39.57 36.66
C THR A 14 4.84 -38.61 35.99
N LEU A 15 5.26 -38.95 34.78
CA LEU A 15 5.87 -38.00 33.86
C LEU A 15 4.77 -36.98 33.54
N PHE A 16 4.74 -35.88 34.30
CA PHE A 16 4.14 -34.68 33.79
C PHE A 16 4.97 -34.30 32.57
N SER A 17 4.43 -34.49 31.36
CA SER A 17 4.90 -33.76 30.20
C SER A 17 4.78 -32.29 30.57
N ALA A 18 5.89 -31.67 30.95
CA ALA A 18 6.02 -30.25 30.79
C ALA A 18 6.00 -30.03 29.28
N ASP A 19 4.79 -29.90 28.72
CA ASP A 19 4.62 -29.31 27.40
C ASP A 19 5.18 -27.89 27.53
N ALA A 20 6.47 -27.75 27.25
CA ALA A 20 7.03 -26.48 26.88
C ALA A 20 6.28 -26.09 25.60
N PHE A 21 5.23 -25.30 25.75
CA PHE A 21 4.56 -24.59 24.65
C PHE A 21 5.59 -23.64 24.03
N HIS A 22 6.49 -24.19 23.21
CA HIS A 22 7.19 -23.44 22.20
C HIS A 22 6.15 -23.14 21.12
N SER A 23 5.42 -22.04 21.25
CA SER A 23 4.68 -21.50 20.13
C SER A 23 5.71 -21.11 19.07
N ASN A 24 5.88 -21.97 18.08
CA ASN A 24 6.66 -21.57 16.92
C ASN A 24 5.83 -20.53 16.17
N SER A 25 6.46 -19.51 15.59
CA SER A 25 5.78 -18.47 14.77
C SER A 25 4.96 -19.03 13.58
N PHE A 26 4.97 -20.34 13.38
CA PHE A 26 4.36 -21.10 12.30
C PHE A 26 3.18 -21.97 12.75
N ASP A 27 2.90 -22.07 14.06
CA ASP A 27 1.77 -22.85 14.57
C ASP A 27 0.45 -22.32 13.98
N GLY A 28 -0.33 -23.23 13.38
CA GLY A 28 -1.58 -22.90 12.70
C GLY A 28 -1.45 -22.55 11.21
N CYS A 29 -0.24 -22.58 10.62
CA CYS A 29 -0.07 -22.42 9.17
C CYS A 29 -0.42 -23.71 8.41
N LYS A 30 -1.13 -23.58 7.28
CA LYS A 30 -1.29 -24.70 6.32
C LYS A 30 0.05 -24.96 5.62
N GLN A 31 0.51 -26.20 5.59
CA GLN A 31 1.74 -26.57 4.87
C GLN A 31 1.43 -26.92 3.41
N TYR A 32 2.20 -26.35 2.49
CA TYR A 32 2.11 -26.64 1.06
C TYR A 32 3.41 -27.34 0.62
N GLY A 33 3.42 -28.68 0.69
CA GLY A 33 4.66 -29.46 0.55
C GLY A 33 5.09 -29.78 -0.89
N HIS A 34 4.19 -29.70 -1.87
CA HIS A 34 4.47 -30.09 -3.26
C HIS A 34 4.57 -28.85 -4.17
N VAL A 35 5.62 -28.06 -3.99
CA VAL A 35 5.88 -26.85 -4.80
C VAL A 35 6.34 -27.28 -6.20
N GLY A 36 5.64 -26.82 -7.24
CA GLY A 36 6.04 -27.07 -8.63
C GLY A 36 7.29 -26.29 -9.04
N ASN A 37 7.97 -26.73 -10.10
CA ASN A 37 9.11 -26.01 -10.66
C ASN A 37 8.67 -24.66 -11.25
N TYR A 38 9.64 -23.78 -11.51
CA TYR A 38 9.39 -22.42 -12.00
C TYR A 38 8.48 -22.34 -13.25
N ASN A 39 8.59 -23.34 -14.14
CA ASN A 39 7.89 -23.43 -15.42
C ASN A 39 6.76 -24.47 -15.44
N ASP A 40 6.48 -25.13 -14.32
CA ASP A 40 5.40 -26.10 -14.28
C ASP A 40 4.04 -25.39 -14.39
N PRO A 41 3.00 -26.06 -14.92
CA PRO A 41 1.65 -25.54 -14.84
C PRO A 41 1.24 -25.45 -13.37
N LEU A 42 0.93 -24.23 -12.91
CA LEU A 42 0.50 -23.98 -11.53
C LEU A 42 -0.99 -23.65 -11.53
N THR A 43 -1.73 -24.26 -10.60
CA THR A 43 -3.09 -23.82 -10.25
C THR A 43 -2.97 -22.83 -9.11
N TYR A 44 -3.50 -21.63 -9.30
CA TYR A 44 -3.47 -20.59 -8.25
C TYR A 44 -4.50 -20.91 -7.17
N ILE A 45 -4.22 -20.53 -5.93
CA ILE A 45 -5.18 -20.68 -4.82
C ILE A 45 -6.03 -19.41 -4.77
N PRO A 46 -7.37 -19.48 -4.84
CA PRO A 46 -8.22 -18.33 -4.63
C PRO A 46 -7.93 -17.68 -3.27
N ILE A 47 -7.76 -16.36 -3.26
CA ILE A 47 -7.52 -15.61 -2.02
C ILE A 47 -8.66 -15.84 -1.01
N THR A 48 -9.89 -15.99 -1.50
CA THR A 48 -11.09 -16.27 -0.69
C THR A 48 -11.01 -17.58 0.11
N ASP A 49 -10.12 -18.50 -0.25
CA ASP A 49 -9.94 -19.79 0.43
C ASP A 49 -8.94 -19.69 1.61
N LEU A 50 -8.29 -18.53 1.77
CA LEU A 50 -7.36 -18.27 2.86
C LEU A 50 -8.13 -17.86 4.12
N GLN A 51 -7.92 -18.62 5.21
CA GLN A 51 -8.64 -18.44 6.47
C GLN A 51 -8.02 -17.37 7.40
N ASN A 52 -6.75 -17.04 7.19
CA ASN A 52 -5.97 -16.14 8.05
C ASN A 52 -5.57 -14.86 7.29
N LEU A 53 -6.53 -14.25 6.60
CA LEU A 53 -6.36 -12.94 5.99
C LEU A 53 -6.59 -11.85 7.04
N GLY A 54 -5.71 -10.87 7.05
CA GLY A 54 -5.95 -9.59 7.70
C GLY A 54 -6.37 -8.54 6.67
N PHE A 55 -7.19 -7.61 7.10
CA PHE A 55 -7.65 -6.50 6.27
C PHE A 55 -7.43 -5.18 7.00
N THR A 56 -7.04 -4.17 6.24
CA THR A 56 -7.16 -2.76 6.62
C THR A 56 -8.24 -2.12 5.75
N ASN A 57 -8.45 -0.81 5.89
CA ASN A 57 -9.30 -0.05 4.98
C ASN A 57 -8.68 0.18 3.59
N LYS A 58 -7.41 -0.19 3.36
CA LYS A 58 -6.67 0.08 2.11
C LYS A 58 -5.93 -1.14 1.56
N SER A 59 -5.92 -2.24 2.30
CA SER A 59 -5.10 -3.39 1.97
C SER A 59 -5.68 -4.68 2.52
N MET A 60 -5.28 -5.77 1.91
CA MET A 60 -5.32 -7.09 2.50
C MET A 60 -3.90 -7.54 2.80
N PHE A 61 -3.70 -8.27 3.89
CA PHE A 61 -2.40 -8.82 4.23
C PHE A 61 -2.51 -10.26 4.73
N PHE A 62 -1.43 -11.01 4.53
CA PHE A 62 -1.33 -12.39 4.98
C PHE A 62 0.12 -12.73 5.29
N LYS A 63 0.31 -13.72 6.16
CA LYS A 63 1.64 -14.21 6.51
C LYS A 63 1.95 -15.46 5.70
N ILE A 64 3.19 -15.55 5.22
CA ILE A 64 3.74 -16.77 4.61
C ILE A 64 5.05 -17.13 5.26
N ALA A 65 5.39 -18.41 5.24
CA ALA A 65 6.66 -18.94 5.67
C ALA A 65 7.36 -19.58 4.47
N VAL A 66 8.64 -19.26 4.26
CA VAL A 66 9.45 -19.90 3.21
C VAL A 66 10.64 -20.58 3.85
N GLN A 67 10.74 -21.89 3.67
CA GLN A 67 11.90 -22.71 4.08
C GLN A 67 12.55 -23.27 2.81
N GLY A 68 13.85 -23.04 2.66
CA GLY A 68 14.61 -23.38 1.47
C GLY A 68 15.95 -22.66 1.45
N SER A 69 16.94 -23.18 0.74
CA SER A 69 18.26 -22.53 0.65
C SER A 69 18.24 -21.26 -0.19
N THR A 70 17.42 -21.21 -1.25
CA THR A 70 17.30 -20.11 -2.22
C THR A 70 15.92 -20.14 -2.90
N ASP A 71 15.59 -19.09 -3.66
CA ASP A 71 14.55 -19.07 -4.71
C ASP A 71 13.12 -19.42 -4.27
N GLY A 72 12.65 -18.78 -3.20
CA GLY A 72 11.23 -18.79 -2.87
C GLY A 72 10.45 -17.89 -3.83
N PHE A 73 9.36 -18.39 -4.43
CA PHE A 73 8.50 -17.60 -5.31
C PHE A 73 7.08 -17.52 -4.76
N LEU A 74 6.52 -16.31 -4.71
CA LEU A 74 5.09 -16.07 -4.55
C LEU A 74 4.57 -15.43 -5.83
N ARG A 75 3.49 -15.96 -6.40
CA ARG A 75 2.81 -15.36 -7.55
C ARG A 75 1.35 -15.09 -7.22
N PHE A 76 0.82 -13.97 -7.68
CA PHE A 76 -0.59 -13.64 -7.57
C PHE A 76 -1.08 -12.90 -8.82
N GLY A 77 -2.36 -13.10 -9.14
CA GLY A 77 -2.99 -12.58 -10.35
C GLY A 77 -4.51 -12.73 -10.31
N ASP A 78 -5.17 -12.41 -11.42
CA ASP A 78 -6.63 -12.32 -11.53
C ASP A 78 -7.33 -13.63 -11.98
N SER A 79 -6.58 -14.71 -12.18
CA SER A 79 -7.05 -15.93 -12.82
C SER A 79 -6.46 -17.17 -12.17
N LEU A 80 -7.26 -18.24 -12.10
CA LEU A 80 -6.83 -19.56 -11.65
C LEU A 80 -5.73 -20.16 -12.55
N TYR A 81 -5.76 -19.80 -13.84
CA TYR A 81 -4.81 -20.20 -14.87
C TYR A 81 -4.38 -18.97 -15.69
N PRO A 82 -3.28 -18.29 -15.34
CA PRO A 82 -2.94 -16.98 -15.90
C PRO A 82 -2.17 -17.07 -17.23
N TYR A 83 -2.45 -18.06 -18.08
CA TYR A 83 -1.87 -18.10 -19.42
C TYR A 83 -2.38 -16.94 -20.28
N ASN A 84 -1.45 -16.33 -21.03
CA ASN A 84 -1.63 -15.08 -21.77
C ASN A 84 -2.06 -13.89 -20.88
N LYS A 85 -1.84 -13.97 -19.56
CA LYS A 85 -2.08 -12.88 -18.62
C LYS A 85 -0.79 -12.49 -17.91
N GLU A 86 -0.78 -11.28 -17.35
CA GLU A 86 0.29 -10.82 -16.49
C GLU A 86 -0.03 -11.20 -15.03
N VAL A 87 0.99 -11.61 -14.28
CA VAL A 87 0.95 -11.83 -12.83
C VAL A 87 2.07 -11.07 -12.16
N ILE A 88 1.92 -10.81 -10.87
CA ILE A 88 3.02 -10.32 -10.04
C ILE A 88 3.72 -11.52 -9.41
N GLU A 89 5.06 -11.52 -9.50
CA GLU A 89 5.95 -12.48 -8.86
C GLU A 89 6.82 -11.75 -7.83
N ILE A 90 6.87 -12.27 -6.61
CA ILE A 90 7.83 -11.88 -5.57
C ILE A 90 8.84 -13.03 -5.43
N VAL A 91 10.12 -12.69 -5.56
CA VAL A 91 11.26 -13.59 -5.41
C VAL A 91 11.90 -13.33 -4.04
N PHE A 92 11.88 -14.33 -3.16
CA PHE A 92 12.55 -14.34 -1.88
C PHE A 92 13.87 -15.10 -2.02
N GLY A 93 15.00 -14.44 -1.73
CA GLY A 93 16.31 -15.12 -1.69
C GLY A 93 16.75 -15.70 -3.04
N GLY A 94 16.55 -14.96 -4.13
CA GLY A 94 17.09 -15.28 -5.45
C GLY A 94 18.60 -15.02 -5.59
N TRP A 95 19.16 -15.37 -6.74
CA TRP A 95 20.59 -15.26 -7.05
C TRP A 95 21.46 -15.91 -5.97
N THR A 96 21.20 -17.18 -5.69
CA THR A 96 21.88 -17.90 -4.60
C THR A 96 21.67 -17.22 -3.25
N ASN A 97 20.44 -16.78 -2.98
CA ASN A 97 20.06 -16.11 -1.73
C ASN A 97 20.88 -14.85 -1.43
N THR A 98 21.17 -14.07 -2.48
CA THR A 98 21.83 -12.76 -2.36
C THR A 98 20.88 -11.59 -2.62
N LYS A 99 19.74 -11.83 -3.27
CA LYS A 99 18.79 -10.77 -3.68
C LYS A 99 17.34 -11.19 -3.55
N SER A 100 16.45 -10.21 -3.57
CA SER A 100 15.01 -10.39 -3.72
C SER A 100 14.49 -9.44 -4.80
N ALA A 101 13.40 -9.81 -5.47
CA ALA A 101 12.87 -9.01 -6.57
C ALA A 101 11.35 -9.06 -6.65
N GLY A 102 10.74 -7.94 -7.02
CA GLY A 102 9.36 -7.88 -7.52
C GLY A 102 9.38 -7.86 -9.03
N ARG A 103 8.59 -8.72 -9.68
CA ARG A 103 8.55 -8.87 -11.13
C ARG A 103 7.13 -8.89 -11.63
N ARG A 104 6.93 -8.37 -12.84
CA ARG A 104 5.78 -8.69 -13.66
C ARG A 104 6.14 -9.86 -14.57
N GLN A 105 5.39 -10.95 -14.48
CA GLN A 105 5.57 -12.12 -15.32
C GLN A 105 4.41 -12.25 -16.29
N HIS A 106 4.72 -12.50 -17.56
CA HIS A 106 3.78 -12.95 -18.56
C HIS A 106 4.15 -14.35 -19.03
N ARG A 107 3.15 -15.21 -19.23
CA ARG A 107 3.37 -16.58 -19.73
C ARG A 107 2.43 -16.86 -20.88
N THR A 108 2.97 -17.18 -22.05
CA THR A 108 2.15 -17.52 -23.22
C THR A 108 1.42 -18.84 -23.02
N ALA A 109 0.36 -19.10 -23.78
CA ALA A 109 -0.30 -20.41 -23.83
C ALA A 109 0.65 -21.57 -24.20
N SER A 110 1.76 -21.28 -24.88
CA SER A 110 2.86 -22.21 -25.17
C SER A 110 3.92 -22.30 -24.06
N ASN A 111 3.58 -21.82 -22.86
CA ASN A 111 4.41 -21.84 -21.65
C ASN A 111 5.74 -21.06 -21.73
N LYS A 112 5.84 -20.06 -22.62
CA LYS A 112 7.02 -19.20 -22.67
C LYS A 112 6.87 -18.05 -21.67
N ALA A 113 7.80 -17.95 -20.72
CA ALA A 113 7.80 -16.91 -19.71
C ALA A 113 8.58 -15.67 -20.17
N THR A 114 8.07 -14.49 -19.84
CA THR A 114 8.79 -13.21 -19.91
C THR A 114 8.67 -12.53 -18.56
N ASN A 115 9.79 -12.07 -18.02
CA ASN A 115 9.86 -11.43 -16.71
C ASN A 115 10.39 -10.00 -16.88
N THR A 116 9.59 -9.02 -16.45
CA THR A 116 9.99 -7.63 -16.33
C THR A 116 10.26 -7.35 -14.86
N VAL A 117 11.50 -7.01 -14.51
CA VAL A 117 11.87 -6.63 -13.14
C VAL A 117 11.26 -5.26 -12.83
N LEU A 118 10.46 -5.19 -11.76
CA LEU A 118 9.88 -3.94 -11.27
C LEU A 118 10.74 -3.35 -10.16
N ALA A 119 11.28 -4.20 -9.28
CA ALA A 119 12.21 -3.80 -8.24
C ALA A 119 13.16 -4.96 -7.90
N GLU A 120 14.39 -4.64 -7.49
CA GLU A 120 15.40 -5.60 -7.04
C GLU A 120 16.16 -5.02 -5.85
N VAL A 121 16.44 -5.84 -4.85
CA VAL A 121 17.15 -5.43 -3.63
C VAL A 121 18.10 -6.53 -3.17
N GLN A 122 19.25 -6.15 -2.58
CA GLN A 122 20.20 -7.09 -1.99
C GLN A 122 19.65 -7.61 -0.65
N THR A 123 19.52 -8.93 -0.52
CA THR A 123 19.01 -9.63 0.67
C THR A 123 19.83 -10.89 0.92
N PRO A 124 21.10 -10.78 1.34
CA PRO A 124 21.95 -11.94 1.56
C PRO A 124 21.43 -12.81 2.70
N MET A 125 21.41 -14.13 2.49
CA MET A 125 21.03 -15.14 3.48
C MET A 125 19.60 -14.98 4.03
N LEU A 126 18.67 -14.51 3.20
CA LEU A 126 17.27 -14.29 3.57
C LEU A 126 16.54 -15.59 3.90
N LEU A 127 16.79 -16.64 3.11
CA LEU A 127 16.20 -17.96 3.30
C LEU A 127 17.16 -18.94 3.98
N SER A 128 16.62 -19.99 4.60
CA SER A 128 17.39 -21.08 5.21
C SER A 128 16.72 -22.44 4.95
N ALA A 129 17.54 -23.47 4.72
CA ALA A 129 17.07 -24.85 4.60
C ALA A 129 16.55 -25.41 5.93
N ASP A 130 17.08 -24.92 7.06
CA ASP A 130 16.84 -25.51 8.38
C ASP A 130 15.77 -24.77 9.19
N ARG A 131 15.43 -23.54 8.78
CA ARG A 131 14.41 -22.73 9.43
C ARG A 131 13.56 -21.96 8.40
N PRO A 132 12.23 -21.96 8.54
CA PRO A 132 11.41 -21.09 7.72
C PRO A 132 11.63 -19.62 8.09
N THR A 133 11.64 -18.75 7.09
CA THR A 133 11.59 -17.29 7.25
C THR A 133 10.15 -16.83 7.08
N MET A 134 9.61 -16.10 8.05
CA MET A 134 8.27 -15.50 7.97
C MET A 134 8.29 -14.18 7.20
N PHE A 135 7.31 -14.01 6.31
CA PHE A 135 7.05 -12.78 5.58
C PHE A 135 5.60 -12.36 5.81
N LEU A 136 5.39 -11.06 6.05
CA LEU A 136 4.09 -10.42 5.95
C LEU A 136 3.98 -9.83 4.54
N VAL A 137 3.00 -10.29 3.76
CA VAL A 137 2.70 -9.75 2.44
C VAL A 137 1.46 -8.89 2.58
N GLU A 138 1.58 -7.60 2.26
CA GLU A 138 0.48 -6.64 2.24
C GLU A 138 0.25 -6.17 0.80
N LEU A 139 -0.97 -6.40 0.31
CA LEU A 139 -1.44 -6.00 -1.01
C LEU A 139 -2.40 -4.85 -0.82
N PHE A 140 -2.04 -3.68 -1.34
CA PHE A 140 -2.90 -2.50 -1.30
C PHE A 140 -3.90 -2.56 -2.44
N ASP A 141 -5.15 -2.22 -2.13
CA ASP A 141 -6.13 -1.91 -3.16
C ASP A 141 -5.61 -0.73 -3.99
N ASP A 142 -5.98 -0.70 -5.27
CA ASP A 142 -5.55 0.31 -6.20
C ASP A 142 -6.10 1.69 -5.79
N VAL A 143 -5.34 2.38 -4.94
CA VAL A 143 -5.68 3.69 -4.36
C VAL A 143 -5.87 4.76 -5.43
N ILE A 144 -5.52 4.46 -6.69
CA ILE A 144 -5.66 5.34 -7.85
C ILE A 144 -6.72 4.89 -8.87
N LYS A 145 -7.50 3.82 -8.60
CA LYS A 145 -8.44 3.19 -9.55
C LYS A 145 -9.42 4.16 -10.23
N ASP A 146 -9.82 5.21 -9.53
CA ASP A 146 -10.76 6.23 -10.04
C ASP A 146 -10.10 7.61 -10.21
N CYS A 147 -8.78 7.71 -10.08
CA CYS A 147 -8.06 8.97 -10.30
C CYS A 147 -7.84 9.22 -11.79
N LYS A 148 -8.00 10.48 -12.20
CA LYS A 148 -7.53 10.95 -13.50
C LYS A 148 -6.01 10.99 -13.53
N GLN A 149 -5.40 10.60 -14.64
CA GLN A 149 -3.95 10.64 -14.80
C GLN A 149 -3.53 11.81 -15.69
N TYR A 150 -2.41 12.46 -15.35
CA TYR A 150 -1.86 13.60 -16.07
C TYR A 150 -0.37 13.38 -16.37
N TYR A 151 -0.04 13.40 -17.66
CA TYR A 151 1.31 13.12 -18.19
C TYR A 151 1.95 14.31 -18.91
N ASP A 152 1.16 15.31 -19.31
CA ASP A 152 1.62 16.47 -20.09
C ASP A 152 2.31 17.50 -19.18
N LEU A 153 3.36 17.05 -18.49
CA LEU A 153 4.13 17.88 -17.58
C LEU A 153 5.17 18.68 -18.34
N VAL A 154 5.15 19.97 -18.09
CA VAL A 154 6.25 20.86 -18.43
C VAL A 154 7.21 21.00 -17.25
N ASP A 155 8.44 21.36 -17.54
CA ASP A 155 9.44 21.71 -16.54
C ASP A 155 8.96 22.89 -15.68
N TYR A 156 9.62 23.10 -14.53
CA TYR A 156 9.17 24.01 -13.47
C TYR A 156 8.94 25.45 -13.95
N ASN A 157 9.75 25.89 -14.92
CA ASN A 157 9.71 27.21 -15.55
C ASN A 157 8.88 27.25 -16.85
N GLY A 158 8.30 26.13 -17.26
CA GLY A 158 7.51 26.02 -18.48
C GLY A 158 6.12 26.65 -18.35
N PRO A 159 5.47 27.00 -19.47
CA PRO A 159 4.11 27.51 -19.46
C PRO A 159 3.14 26.41 -19.02
N VAL A 160 2.40 26.66 -17.94
CA VAL A 160 1.42 25.72 -17.37
C VAL A 160 0.00 26.26 -17.53
N LYS A 161 -0.90 25.41 -18.02
CA LYS A 161 -2.33 25.70 -18.04
C LYS A 161 -2.97 25.15 -16.78
N TYR A 162 -3.55 26.02 -15.95
CA TYR A 162 -4.27 25.57 -14.77
C TYR A 162 -5.63 25.01 -15.18
N PHE A 163 -6.10 24.01 -14.46
CA PHE A 163 -7.42 23.44 -14.63
C PHE A 163 -8.30 23.82 -13.44
N SER A 164 -9.60 23.99 -13.68
CA SER A 164 -10.52 24.43 -12.64
C SER A 164 -10.74 23.35 -11.59
N THR A 165 -10.67 23.71 -10.31
CA THR A 165 -11.00 22.83 -9.20
C THR A 165 -12.51 22.50 -9.15
N ALA A 166 -13.34 23.27 -9.84
CA ALA A 166 -14.77 22.97 -10.02
C ALA A 166 -15.02 21.73 -10.90
N ASN A 167 -14.05 21.34 -11.74
CA ASN A 167 -14.17 20.18 -12.63
C ASN A 167 -13.74 18.87 -11.98
N LEU A 168 -13.32 18.91 -10.71
CA LEU A 168 -12.96 17.73 -9.93
C LEU A 168 -14.24 17.11 -9.36
N GLN A 169 -14.41 15.81 -9.58
CA GLN A 169 -15.58 15.03 -9.15
C GLN A 169 -15.49 14.59 -7.69
N HIS A 170 -14.29 14.51 -7.12
CA HIS A 170 -14.01 13.95 -5.80
C HIS A 170 -13.45 15.02 -4.86
N VAL A 171 -14.21 16.10 -4.70
CA VAL A 171 -13.89 17.21 -3.79
C VAL A 171 -14.91 17.30 -2.68
N ARG A 172 -14.44 17.37 -1.44
CA ARG A 172 -15.24 17.77 -0.29
C ARG A 172 -15.12 19.28 -0.13
N SER A 173 -16.25 19.98 -0.05
CA SER A 173 -16.28 21.43 0.21
C SER A 173 -17.08 21.69 1.48
N THR A 174 -16.64 22.67 2.27
CA THR A 174 -17.40 23.29 3.36
C THR A 174 -17.46 24.79 3.11
N ASP A 175 -18.19 25.53 3.94
CA ASP A 175 -18.18 27.01 3.91
C ASP A 175 -16.78 27.59 4.18
N GLN A 176 -15.88 26.79 4.77
CA GLN A 176 -14.57 27.22 5.25
C GLN A 176 -13.41 26.45 4.63
N SER A 177 -13.62 25.43 3.81
CA SER A 177 -12.51 24.70 3.17
C SER A 177 -12.86 23.91 1.90
N LYS A 178 -11.84 23.55 1.14
CA LYS A 178 -11.89 22.49 0.11
C LYS A 178 -10.83 21.43 0.37
N VAL A 179 -11.21 20.17 0.15
CA VAL A 179 -10.37 18.98 0.33
C VAL A 179 -10.46 18.08 -0.88
N PHE A 180 -9.31 17.68 -1.39
CA PHE A 180 -9.17 16.73 -2.49
C PHE A 180 -7.91 15.88 -2.29
N LYS A 181 -7.88 14.74 -2.99
CA LYS A 181 -6.71 13.86 -3.05
C LYS A 181 -6.04 13.94 -4.41
N PHE A 182 -4.72 13.84 -4.39
CA PHE A 182 -3.90 13.60 -5.56
C PHE A 182 -2.76 12.66 -5.18
N ALA A 183 -2.17 11.98 -6.15
CA ALA A 183 -1.00 11.14 -5.97
C ALA A 183 0.07 11.51 -6.98
N VAL A 184 1.33 11.30 -6.60
CA VAL A 184 2.48 11.55 -7.46
C VAL A 184 3.29 10.27 -7.57
N LEU A 185 3.62 9.87 -8.78
CA LEU A 185 4.49 8.73 -9.09
C LEU A 185 5.72 9.24 -9.83
N GLY A 186 6.90 8.94 -9.32
CA GLY A 186 8.16 9.31 -9.96
C GLY A 186 9.29 9.55 -8.94
N PRO A 187 10.56 9.48 -9.38
CA PRO A 187 11.71 9.49 -8.49
C PRO A 187 12.15 10.88 -8.00
N GLY A 188 11.54 11.99 -8.43
CA GLY A 188 11.97 13.35 -8.05
C GLY A 188 10.84 14.31 -7.73
N ASP A 189 11.17 15.60 -7.58
CA ASP A 189 10.29 16.61 -6.99
C ASP A 189 9.00 16.81 -7.78
N GLY A 190 7.86 16.63 -7.09
CA GLY A 190 6.54 16.99 -7.59
C GLY A 190 6.03 18.28 -6.94
N HIS A 191 5.49 19.19 -7.75
CA HIS A 191 4.93 20.46 -7.32
C HIS A 191 3.46 20.58 -7.74
N LEU A 192 2.63 20.98 -6.79
CA LEU A 192 1.24 21.38 -7.02
C LEU A 192 1.12 22.89 -6.84
N ARG A 193 0.63 23.59 -7.87
CA ARG A 193 0.36 25.02 -7.82
C ARG A 193 -1.13 25.30 -7.92
N TYR A 194 -1.59 26.38 -7.31
CA TYR A 194 -2.98 26.83 -7.40
C TYR A 194 -3.10 28.36 -7.41
N GLY A 195 -4.25 28.82 -7.91
CA GLY A 195 -4.54 30.25 -8.03
C GLY A 195 -5.93 30.56 -8.58
N MET A 196 -6.20 31.85 -8.73
CA MET A 196 -7.50 32.38 -9.15
C MET A 196 -7.74 32.30 -10.66
N TRP A 197 -6.68 32.23 -11.47
CA TRP A 197 -6.78 32.34 -12.91
C TRP A 197 -6.28 31.09 -13.60
N GLN A 198 -6.91 30.74 -14.73
CA GLN A 198 -6.51 29.62 -15.56
C GLN A 198 -5.09 29.80 -16.17
N PHE A 199 -4.72 31.06 -16.40
CA PHE A 199 -3.44 31.48 -16.93
C PHE A 199 -2.89 32.61 -16.04
N PRO A 200 -2.28 32.28 -14.89
CA PRO A 200 -1.94 33.26 -13.86
C PRO A 200 -0.62 33.99 -14.13
N TYR A 201 -0.33 34.31 -15.40
CA TYR A 201 0.85 35.11 -15.72
C TYR A 201 0.73 36.49 -15.04
N ASP A 202 1.84 37.00 -14.50
CA ASP A 202 1.92 38.23 -13.69
C ASP A 202 1.10 38.24 -12.38
N ASN A 203 0.53 37.10 -11.96
CA ASN A 203 -0.22 36.96 -10.73
C ASN A 203 0.54 36.12 -9.69
N ASP A 204 0.30 36.39 -8.41
CA ASP A 204 0.75 35.52 -7.33
C ASP A 204 0.03 34.17 -7.42
N VAL A 205 0.81 33.09 -7.38
CA VAL A 205 0.32 31.71 -7.27
C VAL A 205 0.92 31.05 -6.06
N MET A 206 0.17 30.14 -5.47
CA MET A 206 0.67 29.38 -4.34
C MET A 206 1.17 28.01 -4.78
N GLU A 207 2.26 27.58 -4.15
CA GLU A 207 2.91 26.31 -4.43
C GLU A 207 3.04 25.48 -3.16
N ILE A 208 2.66 24.22 -3.25
CA ILE A 208 2.95 23.21 -2.22
C ILE A 208 4.26 22.53 -2.62
N GLY A 209 5.28 22.76 -1.78
CA GLY A 209 6.69 22.63 -2.14
C GLY A 209 7.34 21.26 -1.92
N LYS A 210 8.55 21.20 -2.46
CA LYS A 210 9.56 20.14 -2.48
C LYS A 210 9.68 19.31 -1.20
N THR A 211 9.55 17.99 -1.35
CA THR A 211 9.80 17.01 -0.28
C THR A 211 10.79 15.93 -0.77
N PRO A 212 12.09 16.09 -0.52
CA PRO A 212 13.08 15.09 -0.92
C PRO A 212 12.75 13.75 -0.25
N MET A 213 12.90 12.64 -1.00
CA MET A 213 12.70 11.25 -0.50
C MET A 213 11.27 10.88 -0.10
N LEU A 214 10.26 11.68 -0.43
CA LEU A 214 8.85 11.36 -0.15
C LEU A 214 8.15 10.58 -1.27
N LEU A 215 8.74 10.61 -2.47
CA LEU A 215 8.17 10.06 -3.70
C LEU A 215 8.93 8.81 -4.13
N SER A 216 8.24 7.90 -4.81
CA SER A 216 8.78 6.64 -5.30
C SER A 216 8.54 6.51 -6.80
N ALA A 217 9.49 5.89 -7.50
CA ALA A 217 9.34 5.53 -8.91
C ALA A 217 8.32 4.39 -9.14
N ASP A 218 8.07 3.58 -8.11
CA ASP A 218 7.34 2.31 -8.25
C ASP A 218 5.98 2.33 -7.53
N ARG A 219 5.74 3.32 -6.66
CA ARG A 219 4.52 3.43 -5.86
C ARG A 219 4.05 4.88 -5.79
N PRO A 220 2.80 5.19 -6.16
CA PRO A 220 2.27 6.54 -6.04
C PRO A 220 2.09 6.90 -4.57
N THR A 221 2.65 8.04 -4.14
CA THR A 221 2.36 8.59 -2.82
C THR A 221 1.10 9.44 -2.91
N VAL A 222 0.05 9.04 -2.19
CA VAL A 222 -1.23 9.79 -2.15
C VAL A 222 -1.16 10.87 -1.07
N PHE A 223 -1.51 12.09 -1.45
CA PHE A 223 -1.54 13.27 -0.61
C PHE A 223 -2.98 13.77 -0.41
N LEU A 224 -3.26 14.22 0.81
CA LEU A 224 -4.48 14.94 1.18
C LEU A 224 -4.11 16.41 1.42
N VAL A 225 -4.72 17.31 0.65
CA VAL A 225 -4.57 18.76 0.82
C VAL A 225 -5.88 19.35 1.31
N GLU A 226 -5.79 20.17 2.35
CA GLU A 226 -6.91 20.96 2.88
C GLU A 226 -6.55 22.44 2.84
N LEU A 227 -7.38 23.21 2.14
CA LEU A 227 -7.23 24.66 1.95
C LEU A 227 -8.37 25.34 2.72
N PHE A 228 -8.05 26.22 3.66
CA PHE A 228 -9.00 26.97 4.48
C PHE A 228 -9.19 28.40 3.94
N HIS A 229 -10.36 29.01 4.20
CA HIS A 229 -10.65 30.38 3.74
C HIS A 229 -9.90 31.46 4.54
N ASP A 230 -9.32 31.10 5.69
CA ASP A 230 -8.46 31.99 6.51
C ASP A 230 -6.99 32.00 6.05
N GLY A 231 -6.72 31.36 4.90
CA GLY A 231 -5.38 31.20 4.34
C GLY A 231 -4.61 29.99 4.88
N THR A 232 -5.12 29.25 5.86
CA THR A 232 -4.44 28.05 6.36
C THR A 232 -4.41 26.96 5.29
N ILE A 233 -3.26 26.29 5.13
CA ILE A 233 -3.06 25.19 4.19
C ILE A 233 -2.38 24.04 4.91
N GLN A 234 -2.94 22.84 4.74
CA GLN A 234 -2.44 21.61 5.34
C GLN A 234 -2.24 20.52 4.28
N VAL A 235 -1.09 19.84 4.35
CA VAL A 235 -0.75 18.72 3.47
C VAL A 235 -0.35 17.51 4.30
N ARG A 236 -0.97 16.38 4.00
CA ARG A 236 -0.82 15.09 4.68
C ARG A 236 -0.55 13.99 3.67
N ILE A 237 0.17 12.95 4.08
CA ILE A 237 0.18 11.68 3.34
C ILE A 237 -1.10 10.93 3.70
N ASP A 238 -1.78 10.35 2.73
CA ASP A 238 -3.06 9.68 2.94
C ASP A 238 -2.90 8.47 3.89
N GLY A 239 -3.59 8.50 5.03
CA GLY A 239 -3.46 7.52 6.12
C GLY A 239 -2.53 7.95 7.26
N GLN A 240 -1.98 9.17 7.22
CA GLN A 240 -1.29 9.78 8.36
C GLN A 240 -2.18 10.80 9.08
N ASP A 241 -2.10 10.81 10.41
CA ASP A 241 -2.95 11.65 11.28
C ASP A 241 -2.48 13.11 11.38
N HIS A 242 -1.20 13.39 11.10
CA HIS A 242 -0.61 14.72 11.25
C HIS A 242 -0.15 15.28 9.89
N PRO A 243 -0.37 16.59 9.61
CA PRO A 243 0.22 17.23 8.44
C PRO A 243 1.74 17.23 8.54
N PHE A 244 2.40 16.84 7.47
CA PHE A 244 3.85 17.02 7.36
C PHE A 244 4.19 18.45 6.92
N LEU A 245 3.22 19.17 6.34
CA LEU A 245 3.35 20.57 5.94
C LEU A 245 2.08 21.35 6.32
N LEU A 246 2.26 22.43 7.09
CA LEU A 246 1.21 23.35 7.55
C LEU A 246 1.76 24.78 7.46
N PHE A 247 1.02 25.67 6.79
CA PHE A 247 1.40 27.08 6.64
C PHE A 247 0.16 27.97 6.41
N ASN A 248 0.35 29.29 6.40
CA ASN A 248 -0.72 30.26 6.19
C ASN A 248 -0.39 31.19 5.01
N ASP A 249 -1.37 31.43 4.15
CA ASP A 249 -1.36 32.43 3.09
C ASP A 249 -1.98 33.75 3.56
N ALA A 250 -1.14 34.71 3.93
CA ALA A 250 -1.59 36.04 4.34
C ALA A 250 -2.31 36.82 3.22
N LYS A 251 -2.10 36.45 1.94
CA LYS A 251 -2.77 37.09 0.79
C LYS A 251 -4.14 36.47 0.49
N MET A 252 -4.48 35.33 1.10
CA MET A 252 -5.75 34.61 0.91
C MET A 252 -6.09 34.40 -0.58
N ILE A 253 -5.13 33.89 -1.35
CA ILE A 253 -5.27 33.64 -2.79
C ILE A 253 -6.44 32.65 -3.00
N PRO A 254 -7.45 33.01 -3.82
CA PRO A 254 -8.56 32.11 -4.12
C PRO A 254 -8.11 30.84 -4.85
N PHE A 255 -8.60 29.67 -4.42
CA PHE A 255 -8.20 28.34 -4.90
C PHE A 255 -9.11 27.76 -5.99
N TYR A 256 -9.45 28.55 -7.01
CA TYR A 256 -10.37 28.12 -8.08
C TYR A 256 -9.73 27.23 -9.14
N TYR A 257 -8.40 27.27 -9.26
CA TYR A 257 -7.66 26.55 -10.28
C TYR A 257 -6.40 25.92 -9.68
N MET A 258 -5.99 24.76 -10.21
CA MET A 258 -4.76 24.09 -9.83
C MET A 258 -4.02 23.52 -11.04
N THR A 259 -2.72 23.24 -10.90
CA THR A 259 -1.86 22.62 -11.93
C THR A 259 -0.73 21.81 -11.31
N PHE A 260 -0.16 20.92 -12.12
CA PHE A 260 1.02 20.12 -11.77
C PHE A 260 2.24 20.55 -12.59
N THR A 261 3.45 20.47 -12.02
CA THR A 261 4.71 20.73 -12.73
C THR A 261 5.86 19.85 -12.19
N LYS A 262 6.97 19.75 -12.92
CA LYS A 262 8.15 18.93 -12.56
C LYS A 262 9.44 19.73 -12.64
N TRP A 263 10.47 19.35 -11.88
CA TRP A 263 11.77 20.01 -12.00
C TRP A 263 12.64 19.47 -13.15
N LYS A 264 13.03 18.19 -13.08
CA LYS A 264 13.96 17.56 -14.04
C LYS A 264 13.60 16.12 -14.38
N THR A 265 13.22 15.33 -13.38
CA THR A 265 12.84 13.92 -13.56
C THR A 265 11.40 13.81 -13.99
N ASP A 266 11.08 12.80 -14.79
CA ASP A 266 9.71 12.48 -15.13
C ASP A 266 8.94 12.05 -13.88
N VAL A 267 7.76 12.63 -13.72
CA VAL A 267 6.79 12.27 -12.69
C VAL A 267 5.43 12.15 -13.37
N VAL A 268 4.47 11.50 -12.74
CA VAL A 268 3.11 11.33 -13.23
C VAL A 268 2.17 11.67 -12.09
N TYR A 269 1.18 12.51 -12.36
CA TYR A 269 0.21 12.90 -11.36
C TYR A 269 -1.10 12.15 -11.57
N PHE A 270 -1.63 11.63 -10.47
CA PHE A 270 -2.98 11.10 -10.38
C PHE A 270 -3.79 12.10 -9.57
N TYR A 271 -4.94 12.52 -10.04
CA TYR A 271 -5.72 13.58 -9.40
C TYR A 271 -7.21 13.26 -9.46
N ASP A 272 -8.01 14.03 -8.73
CA ASP A 272 -9.45 13.76 -8.61
C ASP A 272 -9.72 12.38 -7.99
N CYS A 273 -8.93 12.00 -6.99
CA CYS A 273 -9.02 10.69 -6.34
C CYS A 273 -10.16 10.66 -5.30
N PRO A 274 -10.83 9.51 -5.08
CA PRO A 274 -11.96 9.41 -4.15
C PRO A 274 -11.64 9.92 -2.74
N VAL A 275 -12.46 10.85 -2.26
CA VAL A 275 -12.45 11.32 -0.87
C VAL A 275 -13.65 10.73 -0.12
N ASP A 276 -13.45 10.34 1.13
CA ASP A 276 -14.55 9.95 2.02
C ASP A 276 -15.41 11.20 2.28
N LYS A 277 -16.59 11.25 1.65
CA LYS A 277 -17.51 12.39 1.75
C LYS A 277 -18.16 12.50 3.14
N TYR A 278 -18.13 11.42 3.92
CA TYR A 278 -18.76 11.34 5.25
C TYR A 278 -17.73 11.38 6.38
N ALA A 279 -16.44 11.35 6.06
CA ALA A 279 -15.39 11.67 7.02
C ALA A 279 -15.49 13.14 7.41
N LYS A 280 -15.79 13.41 8.68
CA LYS A 280 -15.68 14.71 9.31
C LYS A 280 -14.33 14.78 10.01
N ILE A 281 -13.50 15.73 9.57
CA ILE A 281 -12.19 15.99 10.16
C ILE A 281 -12.41 17.03 11.26
N CYS A 282 -12.33 16.60 12.51
CA CYS A 282 -12.42 17.47 13.67
C CYS A 282 -11.02 17.78 14.20
N TYR A 283 -10.80 19.01 14.64
CA TYR A 283 -9.55 19.45 15.26
C TYR A 283 -9.84 19.82 16.71
N GLU A 284 -9.37 19.01 17.67
CA GLU A 284 -9.46 19.30 19.10
C GLU A 284 -8.08 19.17 19.73
N ASP A 285 -7.66 20.17 20.52
CA ASP A 285 -6.37 20.21 21.23
C ASP A 285 -5.12 19.93 20.36
N GLY A 286 -5.15 20.40 19.10
CA GLY A 286 -4.07 20.17 18.14
C GLY A 286 -3.98 18.74 17.60
N LYS A 287 -4.96 17.88 17.90
CA LYS A 287 -5.10 16.54 17.35
C LYS A 287 -6.28 16.47 16.41
N MET A 288 -6.06 15.79 15.28
CA MET A 288 -7.06 15.58 14.25
C MET A 288 -7.78 14.26 14.50
N TYR A 289 -9.11 14.31 14.50
CA TYR A 289 -9.99 13.13 14.59
C TYR A 289 -10.74 12.99 13.27
N VAL A 290 -10.71 11.81 12.69
CA VAL A 290 -11.55 11.47 11.53
C VAL A 290 -12.76 10.72 12.05
N ASN A 291 -13.86 11.44 12.28
CA ASN A 291 -15.13 10.82 12.61
C ASN A 291 -15.85 10.47 11.32
N ARG A 292 -16.25 9.21 11.15
CA ARG A 292 -17.24 8.86 10.14
C ARG A 292 -18.60 9.04 10.78
N ASP A 293 -19.43 9.92 10.23
CA ASP A 293 -20.83 9.96 10.66
C ASP A 293 -21.49 8.63 10.26
N GLU A 294 -21.67 7.71 11.22
CA GLU A 294 -22.41 6.44 11.05
C GLU A 294 -23.94 6.66 10.86
N GLY A 295 -24.34 7.85 10.40
CA GLY A 295 -25.72 8.32 10.36
C GLY A 295 -26.58 7.81 9.21
N SER A 296 -26.19 6.76 8.47
CA SER A 296 -27.06 6.18 7.42
C SER A 296 -27.17 4.66 7.38
N LEU A 297 -26.61 3.93 8.36
CA LEU A 297 -26.80 2.47 8.44
C LEU A 297 -28.10 2.04 9.15
N ASN A 298 -28.96 2.97 9.55
CA ASN A 298 -30.27 2.66 10.17
C ASN A 298 -31.46 3.07 9.28
N GLN A 299 -31.54 2.53 8.05
CA GLN A 299 -32.82 2.34 7.36
C GLN A 299 -32.84 1.01 6.62
N SER A 300 -32.87 -0.09 7.38
CA SER A 300 -33.49 -1.35 6.94
C SER A 300 -33.79 -2.22 8.15
N ASN A 301 -34.78 -1.80 8.93
CA ASN A 301 -35.53 -2.68 9.82
C ASN A 301 -36.93 -2.07 10.00
N SER A 302 -37.74 -2.18 8.95
CA SER A 302 -39.20 -2.05 8.98
C SER A 302 -39.75 -2.54 7.64
N ILE A 303 -40.00 -3.85 7.56
CA ILE A 303 -41.24 -4.55 7.17
C ILE A 303 -40.92 -6.06 7.22
#